data_AF-A0A091M2J9-F1
#
_entry.id   AF-A0A091M2J9-F1
#
_cell.length_a   1.000
_cell.length_b   1.000
_cell.length_c   1.000
_cell.angle_alpha   90.00
_cell.angle_beta   90.00
_cell.angle_gamma   90.00
#
_symmetry.space_group_name_H-M   'P 1'
#
loop_
_entity.id
_entity.type
_entity.pdbx_description
1 polymer ?
#
loop_
_entity_poly.entity_id
_entity_poly.type
_entity_poly.pdbx_seq_one_letter_code
_entity_poly.pdbx_strand_id
1 'polypeptide(L)'
;GRSSYGGTIGMAFVSTVCSQVQGGSISTLNHNNVLRHATVVAHELGHNLGMKHDDKRCPASYIMHSTDNGSRNFSTCSADDFENLILNGGGTCLRNPPRTSNVYKEPVCGNNVVDNNEECDCCQQTQECTNPCCDAATCKLTPGSQCAQGLCCKNCKFKVAGTECRPKMDFCDLPEYCNGSNAYCPDDVYIMNGYPCDNMKAYCYYGVCQSFDSQCESIYGKGARKAPDVCFEKANIKGDRFGNCGMRGGVYKKCPVQHSLCGKLQCTSVSLQNLPAWSVVNNASGVLCWSSDFDLGSDVPDPAQVHDGTACGEKKACVGFECVDASHLGYSCDVKQKCNDNGMCNNNGNCHCNSGWAPPFCNRSGYGGSVDSGPAHIDTSLRDGLLIFFFLVLPIVIVTVLAVIKRDAIKRKFCRKSRRQ
;
A
#
# COMPACT_ATOMS: atom_id res chain seq x y z
N GLY A 1 -0.52 -33.08 -6.27
CA GLY A 1 -1.60 -32.47 -5.43
C GLY A 1 -2.72 -33.46 -5.24
N ARG A 2 -3.52 -33.34 -4.17
CA ARG A 2 -4.76 -34.15 -4.02
C ARG A 2 -5.79 -33.71 -5.09
N SER A 3 -6.68 -34.62 -5.46
CA SER A 3 -7.80 -34.39 -6.40
C SER A 3 -8.75 -33.29 -5.91
N SER A 4 -9.62 -32.78 -6.80
CA SER A 4 -10.68 -31.82 -6.43
C SER A 4 -11.56 -32.37 -5.31
N TYR A 5 -12.01 -31.48 -4.42
CA TYR A 5 -12.95 -31.81 -3.34
C TYR A 5 -14.31 -31.22 -3.70
N GLY A 6 -15.33 -32.06 -3.90
CA GLY A 6 -16.68 -31.60 -4.24
C GLY A 6 -16.80 -30.84 -5.57
N GLY A 7 -15.84 -30.97 -6.48
CA GLY A 7 -15.79 -30.22 -7.75
C GLY A 7 -14.99 -28.92 -7.69
N THR A 8 -14.64 -28.45 -6.49
CA THR A 8 -13.79 -27.26 -6.28
C THR A 8 -12.33 -27.56 -6.63
N ILE A 9 -11.72 -26.69 -7.45
CA ILE A 9 -10.34 -26.84 -7.94
C ILE A 9 -9.37 -25.80 -7.37
N GLY A 10 -9.85 -24.81 -6.65
CA GLY A 10 -9.07 -23.79 -5.94
C GLY A 10 -9.94 -23.01 -4.96
N MET A 11 -9.30 -22.27 -4.05
CA MET A 11 -9.96 -21.40 -3.08
C MET A 11 -9.00 -20.30 -2.62
N ALA A 12 -9.51 -19.08 -2.53
CA ALA A 12 -8.78 -17.91 -2.08
C ALA A 12 -9.68 -16.95 -1.32
N PHE A 13 -9.06 -16.14 -0.50
CA PHE A 13 -9.67 -15.02 0.18
C PHE A 13 -9.83 -13.83 -0.77
N VAL A 14 -10.95 -13.11 -0.69
CA VAL A 14 -11.17 -11.93 -1.53
C VAL A 14 -10.61 -10.66 -0.88
N SER A 15 -9.87 -9.84 -1.62
CA SER A 15 -9.34 -8.54 -1.17
C SER A 15 -8.35 -8.60 0.01
N THR A 16 -7.70 -9.73 0.23
CA THR A 16 -6.82 -9.95 1.39
C THR A 16 -5.34 -9.96 1.03
N VAL A 17 -4.99 -9.61 -0.20
CA VAL A 17 -3.58 -9.42 -0.56
C VAL A 17 -2.90 -8.52 0.46
N CYS A 18 -1.67 -8.88 0.85
CA CYS A 18 -0.88 -8.25 1.93
C CYS A 18 -1.26 -8.61 3.36
N SER A 19 -2.38 -9.30 3.59
CA SER A 19 -2.69 -9.84 4.91
C SER A 19 -1.74 -10.98 5.26
N GLN A 20 -1.05 -10.89 6.41
CA GLN A 20 -0.17 -11.96 6.89
C GLN A 20 -0.92 -13.25 7.24
N VAL A 21 -2.23 -13.14 7.49
CA VAL A 21 -3.07 -14.26 7.94
C VAL A 21 -3.98 -14.76 6.82
N GLN A 22 -4.32 -13.89 5.86
CA GLN A 22 -5.36 -14.16 4.84
C GLN A 22 -4.88 -13.97 3.40
N GLY A 23 -3.65 -13.48 3.17
CA GLY A 23 -3.12 -13.20 1.84
C GLY A 23 -2.61 -14.43 1.08
N GLY A 24 -3.32 -15.56 1.22
CA GLY A 24 -2.96 -16.84 0.62
C GLY A 24 -4.11 -17.43 -0.21
N SER A 25 -3.77 -18.47 -0.95
CA SER A 25 -4.73 -19.27 -1.73
C SER A 25 -4.27 -20.72 -1.86
N ILE A 26 -5.21 -21.60 -2.19
CA ILE A 26 -4.97 -23.01 -2.48
C ILE A 26 -5.46 -23.35 -3.87
N SER A 27 -4.70 -24.16 -4.60
CA SER A 27 -5.07 -24.62 -5.93
C SER A 27 -4.73 -26.09 -6.10
N THR A 28 -5.63 -26.84 -6.73
CA THR A 28 -5.37 -28.24 -7.09
C THR A 28 -4.40 -28.30 -8.27
N LEU A 29 -3.37 -29.12 -8.14
CA LEU A 29 -2.38 -29.33 -9.20
C LEU A 29 -2.79 -30.52 -10.07
N ASN A 30 -3.10 -30.23 -11.33
CA ASN A 30 -3.26 -31.25 -12.37
C ASN A 30 -1.93 -31.41 -13.14
N HIS A 31 -1.20 -32.48 -12.84
CA HIS A 31 0.10 -32.77 -13.47
C HIS A 31 0.01 -33.00 -14.98
N ASN A 32 -1.16 -33.37 -15.50
CA ASN A 32 -1.36 -33.62 -16.94
C ASN A 32 -1.66 -32.33 -17.72
N ASN A 33 -1.94 -31.21 -17.04
CA ASN A 33 -2.23 -29.94 -17.68
C ASN A 33 -1.79 -28.76 -16.81
N VAL A 34 -0.48 -28.47 -16.85
CA VAL A 34 0.16 -27.39 -16.09
C VAL A 34 -0.39 -26.01 -16.49
N LEU A 35 -0.72 -25.82 -17.77
CA LEU A 35 -1.33 -24.57 -18.25
C LEU A 35 -2.68 -24.31 -17.60
N ARG A 36 -3.52 -25.34 -17.46
CA ARG A 36 -4.78 -25.23 -16.71
C ARG A 36 -4.55 -25.00 -15.22
N HIS A 37 -3.49 -25.54 -14.64
CA HIS A 37 -3.15 -25.21 -13.25
C HIS A 37 -2.78 -23.72 -13.11
N ALA A 38 -2.03 -23.15 -14.05
CA ALA A 38 -1.70 -21.73 -14.04
C ALA A 38 -2.93 -20.81 -14.11
N THR A 39 -3.96 -21.17 -14.89
CA THR A 39 -5.22 -20.40 -14.93
C THR A 39 -5.99 -20.49 -13.63
N VAL A 40 -5.97 -21.64 -12.94
CA VAL A 40 -6.56 -21.77 -11.59
C VAL A 40 -5.79 -20.90 -10.59
N VAL A 41 -4.46 -20.95 -10.58
CA VAL A 41 -3.65 -20.08 -9.70
C VAL A 41 -3.94 -18.60 -9.98
N ALA A 42 -4.10 -18.20 -11.25
CA ALA A 42 -4.46 -16.84 -11.61
C ALA A 42 -5.88 -16.45 -11.13
N HIS A 43 -6.86 -17.35 -11.20
CA HIS A 43 -8.20 -17.14 -10.65
C HIS A 43 -8.15 -16.91 -9.14
N GLU A 44 -7.42 -17.76 -8.43
CA GLU A 44 -7.29 -17.67 -6.97
C GLU A 44 -6.53 -16.42 -6.53
N LEU A 45 -5.44 -16.05 -7.22
CA LEU A 45 -4.76 -14.77 -6.98
C LEU A 45 -5.67 -13.58 -7.31
N GLY A 46 -6.52 -13.69 -8.33
CA GLY A 46 -7.53 -12.69 -8.67
C GLY A 46 -8.44 -12.37 -7.49
N HIS A 47 -8.92 -13.39 -6.77
CA HIS A 47 -9.66 -13.18 -5.52
C HIS A 47 -8.83 -12.42 -4.50
N ASN A 48 -7.58 -12.82 -4.21
CA ASN A 48 -6.74 -12.09 -3.26
C ASN A 48 -6.58 -10.60 -3.65
N LEU A 49 -6.54 -10.33 -4.96
CA LEU A 49 -6.50 -9.00 -5.58
C LEU A 49 -7.89 -8.32 -5.66
N GLY A 50 -8.90 -8.84 -5.01
CA GLY A 50 -10.23 -8.23 -4.85
C GLY A 50 -11.22 -8.50 -5.97
N MET A 51 -10.84 -9.27 -6.98
CA MET A 51 -11.69 -9.61 -8.12
C MET A 51 -12.76 -10.62 -7.69
N LYS A 52 -14.04 -10.36 -8.00
CA LYS A 52 -15.14 -11.31 -7.74
C LYS A 52 -15.57 -12.00 -9.02
N HIS A 53 -16.40 -13.05 -8.89
CA HIS A 53 -16.86 -13.80 -10.06
C HIS A 53 -17.63 -12.94 -11.08
N ASP A 54 -17.46 -13.29 -12.35
CA ASP A 54 -18.00 -12.55 -13.49
C ASP A 54 -19.47 -12.88 -13.82
N ASP A 55 -20.04 -13.97 -13.27
CA ASP A 55 -21.26 -14.64 -13.75
C ASP A 55 -22.49 -13.74 -14.05
N LYS A 56 -22.70 -12.67 -13.28
CA LYS A 56 -23.83 -11.73 -13.44
C LYS A 56 -23.42 -10.34 -13.92
N ARG A 57 -22.16 -9.96 -13.70
CA ARG A 57 -21.65 -8.60 -13.91
C ARG A 57 -21.00 -8.45 -15.29
N CYS A 58 -20.26 -9.48 -15.70
CA CYS A 58 -19.57 -9.55 -16.98
C CYS A 58 -19.84 -10.91 -17.64
N PRO A 59 -20.85 -11.04 -18.51
CA PRO A 59 -21.18 -12.32 -19.14
C PRO A 59 -20.10 -12.68 -20.17
N ALA A 60 -19.13 -13.53 -19.80
CA ALA A 60 -18.22 -14.17 -20.75
C ALA A 60 -17.28 -15.20 -20.09
N SER A 61 -16.58 -15.94 -20.95
CA SER A 61 -15.51 -16.86 -20.58
C SER A 61 -14.24 -16.08 -20.22
N TYR A 62 -14.13 -15.59 -18.99
CA TYR A 62 -12.92 -14.98 -18.43
C TYR A 62 -12.37 -15.81 -17.27
N ILE A 63 -11.14 -15.47 -16.83
CA ILE A 63 -10.48 -16.15 -15.71
C ILE A 63 -11.39 -16.17 -14.48
N MET A 64 -12.08 -15.06 -14.15
CA MET A 64 -12.93 -14.96 -12.96
C MET A 64 -14.34 -15.53 -13.12
N HIS A 65 -14.61 -16.32 -14.15
CA HIS A 65 -15.87 -17.07 -14.22
C HIS A 65 -15.92 -18.15 -13.12
N SER A 66 -17.08 -18.39 -12.49
CA SER A 66 -17.21 -19.34 -11.37
C SER A 66 -16.88 -20.78 -11.73
N THR A 67 -17.02 -21.13 -13.01
CA THR A 67 -16.62 -22.42 -13.57
C THR A 67 -15.41 -22.25 -14.46
N ASP A 68 -14.36 -23.04 -14.19
CA ASP A 68 -13.17 -23.09 -15.05
C ASP A 68 -13.52 -23.55 -16.46
N ASN A 69 -13.23 -22.67 -17.41
CA ASN A 69 -13.49 -22.79 -18.83
C ASN A 69 -12.19 -22.70 -19.66
N GLY A 70 -11.02 -22.67 -19.01
CA GLY A 70 -9.71 -22.55 -19.67
C GLY A 70 -9.37 -21.15 -20.21
N SER A 71 -10.12 -20.12 -19.83
CA SER A 71 -9.85 -18.74 -20.24
C SER A 71 -8.54 -18.18 -19.69
N ARG A 72 -7.96 -17.23 -20.43
CA ARG A 72 -6.63 -16.66 -20.16
C ARG A 72 -6.63 -15.14 -19.97
N ASN A 73 -7.80 -14.51 -20.06
CA ASN A 73 -7.96 -13.07 -19.94
C ASN A 73 -8.86 -12.74 -18.75
N PHE A 74 -8.58 -11.63 -18.08
CA PHE A 74 -9.48 -11.01 -17.12
C PHE A 74 -10.55 -10.18 -17.84
N SER A 75 -11.72 -10.04 -17.20
CA SER A 75 -12.80 -9.18 -17.68
C SER A 75 -12.53 -7.71 -17.32
N THR A 76 -13.31 -6.79 -17.90
CA THR A 76 -13.31 -5.38 -17.46
C THR A 76 -13.83 -5.25 -16.02
N CYS A 77 -14.81 -6.06 -15.61
CA CYS A 77 -15.31 -6.07 -14.23
C CYS A 77 -14.22 -6.49 -13.23
N SER A 78 -13.37 -7.44 -13.61
CA SER A 78 -12.23 -7.86 -12.78
C SER A 78 -11.21 -6.72 -12.63
N ALA A 79 -10.98 -5.94 -13.69
CA ALA A 79 -10.11 -4.77 -13.62
C ALA A 79 -10.68 -3.69 -12.69
N ASP A 80 -11.99 -3.40 -12.78
CA ASP A 80 -12.67 -2.45 -11.90
C ASP A 80 -12.61 -2.89 -10.43
N ASP A 81 -12.79 -4.18 -10.15
CA ASP A 81 -12.68 -4.73 -8.79
C ASP A 81 -11.28 -4.55 -8.20
N PHE A 82 -10.24 -4.83 -8.99
CA PHE A 82 -8.85 -4.62 -8.58
C PHE A 82 -8.54 -3.13 -8.35
N GLU A 83 -9.02 -2.24 -9.23
CA GLU A 83 -8.87 -0.80 -9.04
C GLU A 83 -9.55 -0.34 -7.73
N ASN A 84 -10.76 -0.83 -7.45
CA ASN A 84 -11.46 -0.52 -6.20
C ASN A 84 -10.70 -1.02 -4.96
N LEU A 85 -10.07 -2.20 -5.01
CA LEU A 85 -9.21 -2.67 -3.92
C LEU A 85 -8.10 -1.65 -3.64
N ILE A 86 -7.40 -1.21 -4.70
CA ILE A 86 -6.28 -0.28 -4.60
C ILE A 86 -6.74 1.10 -4.11
N LEU A 87 -7.84 1.63 -4.63
CA LEU A 87 -8.38 2.94 -4.24
C LEU A 87 -8.84 2.97 -2.78
N ASN A 88 -9.27 1.83 -2.24
CA ASN A 88 -9.64 1.68 -0.84
C ASN A 88 -8.44 1.37 0.09
N GLY A 89 -7.21 1.50 -0.40
CA GLY A 89 -6.00 1.31 0.39
C GLY A 89 -5.54 -0.16 0.54
N GLY A 90 -6.16 -1.10 -0.18
CA GLY A 90 -5.69 -2.48 -0.26
C GLY A 90 -4.45 -2.63 -1.15
N GLY A 91 -3.69 -3.71 -0.97
CA GLY A 91 -2.53 -4.01 -1.85
C GLY A 91 -1.29 -3.16 -1.61
N THR A 92 -1.12 -2.55 -0.42
CA THR A 92 0.06 -1.75 -0.05
C THR A 92 1.39 -2.50 -0.25
N CYS A 93 1.44 -3.78 0.12
CA CYS A 93 2.60 -4.65 -0.12
C CYS A 93 2.86 -5.02 -1.60
N LEU A 94 2.01 -4.63 -2.55
CA LEU A 94 2.23 -4.90 -3.97
C LEU A 94 3.03 -3.78 -4.65
N ARG A 95 3.39 -2.73 -3.90
CA ARG A 95 4.06 -1.55 -4.44
C ARG A 95 5.58 -1.69 -4.52
N ASN A 96 6.15 -2.72 -3.89
CA ASN A 96 7.57 -3.01 -3.93
C ASN A 96 7.85 -4.25 -4.79
N PRO A 97 8.55 -4.10 -5.94
CA PRO A 97 8.98 -5.25 -6.71
C PRO A 97 10.00 -6.07 -5.90
N PRO A 98 9.96 -7.42 -5.99
CA PRO A 98 10.87 -8.27 -5.25
C PRO A 98 12.32 -8.00 -5.68
N ARG A 99 13.26 -8.14 -4.73
CA ARG A 99 14.69 -8.12 -5.06
C ARG A 99 15.00 -9.32 -5.95
N THR A 100 15.77 -9.10 -7.01
CA THR A 100 16.16 -10.13 -7.97
C THR A 100 16.80 -11.36 -7.30
N SER A 101 17.57 -11.15 -6.22
CA SER A 101 18.18 -12.21 -5.41
C SER A 101 17.18 -13.18 -4.76
N ASN A 102 15.91 -12.78 -4.63
CA ASN A 102 14.87 -13.56 -3.95
C ASN A 102 13.95 -14.31 -4.95
N VAL A 103 14.21 -14.18 -6.25
CA VAL A 103 13.38 -14.80 -7.30
C VAL A 103 14.02 -16.12 -7.74
N TYR A 104 13.39 -17.25 -7.37
CA TYR A 104 13.83 -18.61 -7.73
C TYR A 104 13.25 -19.06 -9.08
N LYS A 105 13.58 -18.36 -10.17
CA LYS A 105 13.29 -18.82 -11.55
C LYS A 105 14.49 -18.57 -12.46
N GLU A 106 14.54 -19.23 -13.61
CA GLU A 106 15.52 -18.90 -14.66
C GLU A 106 15.25 -17.48 -15.19
N PRO A 107 16.26 -16.60 -15.28
CA PRO A 107 16.09 -15.26 -15.84
C PRO A 107 15.56 -15.32 -17.27
N VAL A 108 14.51 -14.57 -17.58
CA VAL A 108 13.92 -14.52 -18.93
C VAL A 108 13.78 -13.09 -19.39
N CYS A 109 14.73 -12.65 -20.23
CA CYS A 109 14.69 -11.34 -20.84
C CYS A 109 13.46 -11.16 -21.74
N GLY A 110 12.71 -10.08 -21.48
CA GLY A 110 11.53 -9.65 -22.22
C GLY A 110 10.20 -10.01 -21.55
N ASN A 111 10.22 -10.37 -20.26
CA ASN A 111 9.03 -10.75 -19.49
C ASN A 111 8.48 -9.61 -18.61
N ASN A 112 9.03 -8.40 -18.72
CA ASN A 112 8.74 -7.19 -17.90
C ASN A 112 9.10 -7.30 -16.41
N VAL A 113 9.89 -8.30 -16.02
CA VAL A 113 10.36 -8.51 -14.65
C VAL A 113 11.88 -8.59 -14.70
N VAL A 114 12.54 -7.58 -14.11
CA VAL A 114 14.01 -7.59 -14.03
C VAL A 114 14.45 -8.77 -13.19
N ASP A 115 15.07 -9.76 -13.84
CA ASP A 115 15.57 -10.97 -13.22
C ASP A 115 17.06 -10.84 -12.83
N ASN A 116 17.62 -11.87 -12.20
CA ASN A 116 19.05 -11.90 -11.91
C ASN A 116 19.87 -11.78 -13.20
N ASN A 117 20.85 -10.86 -13.21
CA ASN A 117 21.73 -10.50 -14.33
C ASN A 117 21.16 -9.50 -15.36
N GLU A 118 19.89 -9.11 -15.23
CA GLU A 118 19.27 -8.06 -16.05
C GLU A 118 19.39 -6.69 -15.36
N GLU A 119 19.51 -5.62 -16.15
CA GLU A 119 19.54 -4.25 -15.63
C GLU A 119 18.22 -3.51 -15.87
N CYS A 120 17.44 -4.01 -16.83
CA CYS A 120 16.12 -3.55 -17.21
C CYS A 120 15.43 -4.69 -17.97
N ASP A 121 14.10 -4.70 -17.99
CA ASP A 121 13.34 -5.62 -18.82
C ASP A 121 12.12 -4.88 -19.39
N CYS A 122 12.02 -4.85 -20.71
CA CYS A 122 10.83 -4.44 -21.42
C CYS A 122 10.40 -5.55 -22.38
N CYS A 123 9.09 -5.68 -22.63
CA CYS A 123 8.48 -6.72 -23.48
C CYS A 123 9.38 -7.22 -24.62
N GLN A 124 9.40 -8.54 -24.80
CA GLN A 124 10.24 -9.25 -25.77
C GLN A 124 10.07 -8.79 -27.23
N GLN A 125 8.93 -8.21 -27.59
CA GLN A 125 8.74 -7.63 -28.92
C GLN A 125 9.32 -6.22 -28.98
N THR A 126 10.36 -6.03 -29.80
CA THR A 126 11.04 -4.74 -30.03
C THR A 126 10.11 -3.62 -30.48
N GLN A 127 8.93 -3.94 -31.04
CA GLN A 127 7.87 -2.98 -31.38
C GLN A 127 7.01 -2.55 -30.19
N GLU A 128 6.95 -3.35 -29.12
CA GLU A 128 6.20 -3.05 -27.89
C GLU A 128 7.08 -2.42 -26.80
N CYS A 129 8.39 -2.69 -26.82
CA CYS A 129 9.34 -1.98 -25.97
C CYS A 129 9.52 -0.52 -26.44
N THR A 130 8.74 0.38 -25.85
CA THR A 130 8.83 1.83 -26.08
C THR A 130 9.85 2.53 -25.18
N ASN A 131 10.57 1.76 -24.34
CA ASN A 131 11.47 2.30 -23.33
C ASN A 131 12.86 2.61 -23.94
N PRO A 132 13.25 3.88 -24.12
CA PRO A 132 14.53 4.24 -24.74
C PRO A 132 15.74 3.93 -23.84
N CYS A 133 15.50 3.57 -22.58
CA CYS A 133 16.53 3.34 -21.59
C CYS A 133 16.99 1.88 -21.54
N CYS A 134 16.25 0.97 -22.18
CA CYS A 134 16.50 -0.46 -22.13
C CYS A 134 16.70 -1.03 -23.53
N ASP A 135 17.74 -1.82 -23.71
CA ASP A 135 17.89 -2.66 -24.90
C ASP A 135 17.07 -3.95 -24.71
N ALA A 136 15.94 -4.03 -25.41
CA ALA A 136 15.00 -5.16 -25.33
C ALA A 136 15.62 -6.51 -25.72
N ALA A 137 16.70 -6.52 -26.53
CA ALA A 137 17.33 -7.77 -26.95
C ALA A 137 18.30 -8.31 -25.89
N THR A 138 18.87 -7.43 -25.07
CA THR A 138 19.93 -7.79 -24.10
C THR A 138 19.53 -7.62 -22.65
N CYS A 139 18.40 -6.95 -22.37
CA CYS A 139 17.96 -6.58 -21.03
C CYS A 139 19.02 -5.78 -20.25
N LYS A 140 19.73 -4.92 -21.00
CA LYS A 140 20.78 -4.03 -20.50
C LYS A 140 20.40 -2.57 -20.70
N LEU A 141 20.89 -1.71 -19.81
CA LEU A 141 20.68 -0.29 -19.94
C LEU A 141 21.40 0.25 -21.17
N THR A 142 20.74 1.15 -21.89
CA THR A 142 21.37 1.86 -23.00
C THR A 142 22.49 2.78 -22.51
N PRO A 143 23.53 3.07 -23.31
CA PRO A 143 24.64 3.91 -22.89
C PRO A 143 24.18 5.28 -22.35
N GLY A 144 24.61 5.60 -21.13
CA GLY A 144 24.23 6.84 -20.44
C GLY A 144 22.95 6.75 -19.61
N SER A 145 22.20 5.65 -19.68
CA SER A 145 21.04 5.39 -18.82
C SER A 145 21.49 4.94 -17.42
N GLN A 146 20.79 5.41 -16.39
CA GLN A 146 20.96 4.98 -14.99
C GLN A 146 19.82 4.07 -14.52
N CYS A 147 18.68 4.16 -15.18
CA CYS A 147 17.49 3.36 -14.90
C CYS A 147 16.65 3.25 -16.17
N ALA A 148 15.76 2.25 -16.19
CA ALA A 148 14.76 2.12 -17.24
C ALA A 148 13.32 2.16 -16.69
N GLN A 149 13.09 1.62 -15.50
CA GLN A 149 11.75 1.46 -14.93
C GLN A 149 11.72 1.79 -13.43
N GLY A 150 10.53 1.99 -12.88
CA GLY A 150 10.31 2.31 -11.47
C GLY A 150 9.88 3.77 -11.24
N LEU A 151 9.20 4.00 -10.10
CA LEU A 151 8.60 5.29 -9.75
C LEU A 151 9.63 6.41 -9.54
N CYS A 152 10.89 6.07 -9.30
CA CYS A 152 12.03 6.97 -9.16
C CYS A 152 12.91 7.05 -10.41
N CYS A 153 12.44 6.58 -11.56
CA CYS A 153 13.09 6.78 -12.85
C CYS A 153 12.37 7.85 -13.68
N LYS A 154 13.10 8.78 -14.27
CA LYS A 154 12.57 9.75 -15.23
C LYS A 154 13.62 10.03 -16.30
N ASN A 155 13.24 9.89 -17.58
CA ASN A 155 14.14 10.13 -18.72
C ASN A 155 15.48 9.39 -18.59
N CYS A 156 15.42 8.10 -18.24
CA CYS A 156 16.57 7.22 -18.03
C CYS A 156 17.54 7.64 -16.90
N LYS A 157 17.12 8.56 -16.02
CA LYS A 157 17.90 9.06 -14.89
C LYS A 157 17.13 8.86 -13.59
N PHE A 158 17.85 8.68 -12.49
CA PHE A 158 17.22 8.67 -11.18
C PHE A 158 16.58 10.04 -10.90
N LYS A 159 15.35 10.03 -10.38
CA LYS A 159 14.74 11.23 -9.82
C LYS A 159 15.58 11.71 -8.65
N VAL A 160 15.70 13.02 -8.50
CA VAL A 160 16.47 13.62 -7.41
C VAL A 160 15.94 13.18 -6.04
N ALA A 161 16.85 13.07 -5.07
CA ALA A 161 16.50 12.71 -3.70
C ALA A 161 15.42 13.66 -3.17
N GLY A 162 14.43 13.13 -2.46
CA GLY A 162 13.30 13.89 -1.95
C GLY A 162 12.14 14.14 -2.91
N THR A 163 12.20 13.57 -4.11
CA THR A 163 11.00 13.50 -4.96
C THR A 163 10.04 12.47 -4.39
N GLU A 164 8.81 12.87 -4.04
CA GLU A 164 7.77 11.93 -3.60
C GLU A 164 7.48 10.91 -4.70
N CYS A 165 7.56 9.63 -4.34
CA CYS A 165 7.25 8.52 -5.24
C CYS A 165 5.99 7.76 -4.84
N ARG A 166 5.60 7.79 -3.56
CA ARG A 166 4.31 7.29 -3.08
C ARG A 166 3.70 8.27 -2.07
N PRO A 167 2.49 8.78 -2.32
CA PRO A 167 1.75 9.55 -1.33
C PRO A 167 1.12 8.61 -0.30
N LYS A 168 0.87 9.12 0.91
CA LYS A 168 0.11 8.37 1.91
C LYS A 168 -1.37 8.23 1.50
N MET A 169 -1.97 7.08 1.78
CA MET A 169 -3.37 6.77 1.46
C MET A 169 -4.35 7.03 2.62
N ASP A 170 -3.88 6.88 3.86
CA ASP A 170 -4.67 7.07 5.08
C ASP A 170 -3.89 7.92 6.10
N PHE A 171 -4.52 8.29 7.22
CA PHE A 171 -3.81 8.86 8.36
C PHE A 171 -2.71 7.92 8.88
N CYS A 172 -2.98 6.62 8.90
CA CYS A 172 -2.08 5.60 9.41
C CYS A 172 -0.97 5.19 8.44
N ASP A 173 -0.92 5.79 7.25
CA ASP A 173 0.08 5.54 6.21
C ASP A 173 1.11 6.70 6.14
N LEU A 174 2.33 6.42 5.68
CA LEU A 174 3.41 7.42 5.57
C LEU A 174 3.85 7.58 4.12
N PRO A 175 4.28 8.77 3.67
CA PRO A 175 4.77 8.95 2.30
C PRO A 175 6.22 8.46 2.12
N GLU A 176 6.57 8.07 0.89
CA GLU A 176 7.93 7.66 0.50
C GLU A 176 8.51 8.56 -0.59
N TYR A 177 9.81 8.76 -0.48
CA TYR A 177 10.59 9.67 -1.31
C TYR A 177 11.77 8.94 -1.95
N CYS A 178 12.03 9.29 -3.20
CA CYS A 178 13.20 8.80 -3.93
C CYS A 178 14.49 9.17 -3.17
N ASN A 179 15.45 8.26 -3.14
CA ASN A 179 16.75 8.48 -2.49
C ASN A 179 17.80 9.13 -3.43
N GLY A 180 17.49 9.27 -4.73
CA GLY A 180 18.41 9.83 -5.72
C GLY A 180 19.40 8.83 -6.34
N SER A 181 19.40 7.57 -5.90
CA SER A 181 20.37 6.56 -6.33
C SER A 181 19.73 5.22 -6.72
N ASN A 182 18.40 5.10 -6.63
CA ASN A 182 17.64 3.92 -7.00
C ASN A 182 16.44 4.31 -7.89
N ALA A 183 16.09 3.43 -8.82
CA ALA A 183 14.98 3.62 -9.75
C ALA A 183 13.61 3.30 -9.12
N TYR A 184 13.60 2.47 -8.09
CA TYR A 184 12.39 2.08 -7.37
C TYR A 184 12.17 2.94 -6.13
N CYS A 185 10.90 3.15 -5.79
CA CYS A 185 10.52 3.78 -4.53
C CYS A 185 10.98 2.88 -3.36
N PRO A 186 11.35 3.45 -2.20
CA PRO A 186 11.59 2.66 -0.99
C PRO A 186 10.40 1.76 -0.63
N ASP A 187 10.66 0.76 0.23
CA ASP A 187 9.60 -0.13 0.73
C ASP A 187 8.51 0.70 1.45
N ASP A 188 7.24 0.32 1.25
CA ASP A 188 6.07 0.95 1.86
C ASP A 188 6.15 0.82 3.39
N VAL A 189 6.14 1.95 4.09
CA VAL A 189 6.11 2.01 5.55
C VAL A 189 4.89 2.77 6.03
N TYR A 190 4.38 2.36 7.19
CA TYR A 190 3.16 2.91 7.77
C TYR A 190 3.33 3.14 9.27
N ILE A 191 2.44 3.91 9.88
CA ILE A 191 2.46 4.18 11.32
C ILE A 191 2.30 2.86 12.09
N MET A 192 3.18 2.65 13.07
CA MET A 192 3.19 1.42 13.87
C MET A 192 1.81 1.04 14.42
N ASN A 193 1.51 -0.26 14.35
CA ASN A 193 0.26 -0.83 14.85
C ASN A 193 0.00 -0.43 16.31
N GLY A 194 -1.26 -0.10 16.60
CA GLY A 194 -1.71 0.36 17.91
C GLY A 194 -1.57 1.86 18.17
N TYR A 195 -1.00 2.63 17.24
CA TYR A 195 -1.02 4.09 17.34
C TYR A 195 -2.47 4.62 17.28
N PRO A 196 -2.89 5.52 18.18
CA PRO A 196 -4.27 6.02 18.20
C PRO A 196 -4.56 6.93 17.00
N CYS A 197 -5.72 6.73 16.38
CA CYS A 197 -6.25 7.54 15.28
C CYS A 197 -7.71 7.93 15.57
N ASP A 198 -8.31 8.76 14.71
CA ASP A 198 -9.67 9.32 14.87
C ASP A 198 -9.94 9.85 16.30
N ASN A 199 -9.17 10.86 16.73
CA ASN A 199 -9.30 11.48 18.05
C ASN A 199 -9.22 10.47 19.22
N MET A 200 -8.32 9.48 19.12
CA MET A 200 -8.11 8.39 20.10
C MET A 200 -9.27 7.41 20.23
N LYS A 201 -10.17 7.35 19.25
CA LYS A 201 -11.30 6.40 19.23
C LYS A 201 -11.00 5.13 18.45
N ALA A 202 -9.97 5.15 17.62
CA ALA A 202 -9.56 4.03 16.77
C ALA A 202 -8.04 3.82 16.85
N TYR A 203 -7.56 2.75 16.22
CA TYR A 203 -6.15 2.40 16.19
C TYR A 203 -5.67 2.13 14.77
N CYS A 204 -4.45 2.57 14.47
CA CYS A 204 -3.73 2.18 13.28
C CYS A 204 -3.43 0.68 13.33
N TYR A 205 -3.75 -0.03 12.26
CA TYR A 205 -3.39 -1.43 12.10
C TYR A 205 -3.17 -1.75 10.63
N TYR A 206 -1.96 -2.18 10.30
CA TYR A 206 -1.48 -2.40 8.93
C TYR A 206 -1.68 -1.19 8.00
N GLY A 207 -1.38 0.00 8.51
CA GLY A 207 -1.41 1.26 7.75
C GLY A 207 -2.80 1.85 7.52
N VAL A 208 -3.85 1.27 8.09
CA VAL A 208 -5.22 1.78 8.02
C VAL A 208 -5.74 2.09 9.42
N CYS A 209 -6.43 3.22 9.58
CA CYS A 209 -7.19 3.51 10.79
C CYS A 209 -8.44 2.62 10.83
N GLN A 210 -8.40 1.54 11.62
CA GLN A 210 -9.45 0.52 11.64
C GLN A 210 -10.74 1.06 12.26
N SER A 211 -11.86 0.94 11.54
CA SER A 211 -13.16 1.36 12.03
C SER A 211 -14.26 0.43 11.53
N PHE A 212 -15.30 0.25 12.34
CA PHE A 212 -16.50 -0.48 11.92
C PHE A 212 -17.21 0.20 10.75
N ASP A 213 -17.25 1.52 10.72
CA ASP A 213 -17.93 2.28 9.67
C ASP A 213 -17.26 2.07 8.32
N SER A 214 -15.93 2.21 8.26
CA SER A 214 -15.18 1.98 7.02
C SER A 214 -15.29 0.54 6.52
N GLN A 215 -15.32 -0.44 7.44
CA GLN A 215 -15.54 -1.84 7.06
C GLN A 215 -16.99 -2.08 6.58
N CYS A 216 -17.99 -1.46 7.20
CA CYS A 216 -19.37 -1.54 6.73
C CYS A 216 -19.52 -0.90 5.34
N GLU A 217 -18.88 0.24 5.08
CA GLU A 217 -18.91 0.89 3.76
C GLU A 217 -18.19 0.07 2.69
N SER A 218 -17.09 -0.61 3.02
CA SER A 218 -16.38 -1.46 2.05
C SER A 218 -17.19 -2.71 1.65
N ILE A 219 -18.01 -3.24 2.56
CA ILE A 219 -18.84 -4.43 2.30
C ILE A 219 -20.17 -4.08 1.62
N TYR A 220 -20.88 -3.07 2.14
CA TYR A 220 -22.26 -2.74 1.75
C TYR A 220 -22.37 -1.49 0.87
N GLY A 221 -21.26 -0.80 0.64
CA GLY A 221 -21.20 0.46 -0.10
C GLY A 221 -21.38 1.68 0.79
N LYS A 222 -21.14 2.85 0.18
CA LYS A 222 -21.16 4.16 0.84
C LYS A 222 -22.46 4.41 1.61
N GLY A 223 -22.35 4.90 2.84
CA GLY A 223 -23.48 5.20 3.72
C GLY A 223 -23.82 4.09 4.72
N ALA A 224 -23.30 2.88 4.55
CA ALA A 224 -23.38 1.84 5.58
C ALA A 224 -22.58 2.26 6.82
N ARG A 225 -23.05 1.84 8.01
CA ARG A 225 -22.44 2.23 9.30
C ARG A 225 -22.45 1.07 10.28
N LYS A 226 -21.62 1.15 11.32
CA LYS A 226 -21.67 0.28 12.50
C LYS A 226 -23.09 0.25 13.06
N ALA A 227 -23.62 -0.95 13.24
CA ALA A 227 -24.88 -1.12 13.95
C ALA A 227 -24.71 -0.87 15.47
N PRO A 228 -25.79 -0.59 16.20
CA PRO A 228 -25.73 -0.50 17.66
C PRO A 228 -25.21 -1.80 18.29
N ASP A 229 -24.51 -1.70 19.42
CA ASP A 229 -23.84 -2.84 20.07
C ASP A 229 -24.78 -4.02 20.36
N VAL A 230 -26.07 -3.75 20.63
CA VAL A 230 -27.10 -4.79 20.82
C VAL A 230 -27.25 -5.73 19.61
N CYS A 231 -26.95 -5.26 18.39
CA CYS A 231 -26.91 -6.10 17.20
C CYS A 231 -25.81 -7.15 17.31
N PHE A 232 -24.61 -6.73 17.71
CA PHE A 232 -23.46 -7.61 17.91
C PHE A 232 -23.73 -8.58 19.06
N GLU A 233 -24.20 -8.09 20.20
CA GLU A 233 -24.49 -8.90 21.38
C GLU A 233 -25.52 -9.99 21.09
N LYS A 234 -26.59 -9.70 20.33
CA LYS A 234 -27.63 -10.69 20.01
C LYS A 234 -27.21 -11.65 18.89
N ALA A 235 -26.43 -11.18 17.92
CA ALA A 235 -25.99 -12.03 16.81
C ALA A 235 -24.86 -12.96 17.27
N ASN A 236 -23.79 -12.40 17.84
CA ASN A 236 -22.53 -13.09 18.03
C ASN A 236 -22.53 -14.13 19.18
N ILE A 237 -23.49 -14.06 20.11
CA ILE A 237 -23.70 -15.08 21.14
C ILE A 237 -24.36 -16.37 20.59
N LYS A 238 -24.97 -16.31 19.39
CA LYS A 238 -25.65 -17.47 18.81
C LYS A 238 -24.68 -18.56 18.40
N GLY A 239 -23.49 -18.18 17.92
CA GLY A 239 -22.51 -19.11 17.40
C GLY A 239 -23.04 -19.81 16.15
N ASP A 240 -23.61 -19.03 15.24
CA ASP A 240 -24.08 -19.49 13.94
C ASP A 240 -23.28 -18.80 12.82
N ARG A 241 -23.62 -19.10 11.57
CA ARG A 241 -22.95 -18.58 10.37
C ARG A 241 -22.88 -17.05 10.32
N PHE A 242 -23.90 -16.36 10.82
CA PHE A 242 -24.00 -14.89 10.75
C PHE A 242 -23.70 -14.20 12.09
N GLY A 243 -23.36 -14.96 13.13
CA GLY A 243 -23.01 -14.43 14.44
C GLY A 243 -22.14 -15.39 15.24
N ASN A 244 -20.82 -15.14 15.26
CA ASN A 244 -19.83 -16.00 15.93
C ASN A 244 -18.51 -15.25 16.22
N CYS A 245 -17.65 -15.86 17.04
CA CYS A 245 -16.27 -15.44 17.33
C CYS A 245 -15.28 -16.41 16.67
N GLY A 246 -15.41 -16.55 15.35
CA GLY A 246 -14.62 -17.47 14.56
C GLY A 246 -15.13 -18.92 14.63
N MET A 247 -14.37 -19.79 13.99
CA MET A 247 -14.70 -21.21 13.85
C MET A 247 -13.54 -22.09 14.31
N ARG A 248 -13.86 -23.19 15.00
CA ARG A 248 -12.86 -24.18 15.42
C ARG A 248 -13.36 -25.58 15.14
N GLY A 249 -12.63 -26.34 14.30
CA GLY A 249 -13.01 -27.71 13.94
C GLY A 249 -14.35 -27.79 13.20
N GLY A 250 -14.67 -26.81 12.35
CA GLY A 250 -15.93 -26.76 11.60
C GLY A 250 -17.16 -26.32 12.40
N VAL A 251 -16.98 -25.91 13.66
CA VAL A 251 -18.07 -25.43 14.53
C VAL A 251 -17.86 -23.96 14.88
N TYR A 252 -18.89 -23.15 14.64
CA TYR A 252 -18.91 -21.74 14.99
C TYR A 252 -18.86 -21.56 16.51
N LYS A 253 -17.92 -20.73 16.98
CA LYS A 253 -17.76 -20.41 18.39
C LYS A 253 -18.72 -19.30 18.79
N LYS A 254 -19.51 -19.53 19.84
CA LYS A 254 -20.30 -18.46 20.47
C LYS A 254 -19.37 -17.43 21.11
N CYS A 255 -19.64 -16.15 20.90
CA CYS A 255 -18.94 -15.10 21.60
C CYS A 255 -19.46 -14.98 23.04
N PRO A 256 -18.57 -14.83 24.04
CA PRO A 256 -18.94 -14.16 25.28
C PRO A 256 -19.41 -12.73 24.98
N VAL A 257 -20.37 -12.21 25.76
CA VAL A 257 -20.95 -10.87 25.53
C VAL A 257 -19.88 -9.78 25.46
N GLN A 258 -18.86 -9.86 26.32
CA GLN A 258 -17.72 -8.93 26.38
C GLN A 258 -16.84 -8.90 25.10
N HIS A 259 -16.94 -9.91 24.24
CA HIS A 259 -16.19 -10.00 22.98
C HIS A 259 -17.12 -9.93 21.76
N SER A 260 -18.42 -9.67 21.97
CA SER A 260 -19.42 -9.68 20.91
C SER A 260 -19.10 -8.67 19.79
N LEU A 261 -18.45 -7.55 20.12
CA LEU A 261 -18.02 -6.55 19.14
C LEU A 261 -16.86 -7.01 18.23
N CYS A 262 -16.19 -8.11 18.54
CA CYS A 262 -15.06 -8.62 17.76
C CYS A 262 -15.40 -9.89 16.98
N GLY A 263 -16.68 -10.26 16.92
CA GLY A 263 -17.16 -11.41 16.16
C GLY A 263 -17.49 -11.08 14.71
N LYS A 264 -18.69 -11.47 14.25
CA LYS A 264 -19.23 -11.06 12.96
C LYS A 264 -19.66 -9.59 12.99
N LEU A 265 -19.27 -8.86 11.95
CA LEU A 265 -19.59 -7.47 11.74
C LEU A 265 -21.11 -7.29 11.60
N GLN A 266 -21.67 -6.31 12.31
CA GLN A 266 -23.06 -5.91 12.19
C GLN A 266 -23.13 -4.46 11.71
N CYS A 267 -23.86 -4.26 10.60
CA CYS A 267 -24.00 -2.96 9.96
C CYS A 267 -25.47 -2.51 9.94
N THR A 268 -25.68 -1.21 9.79
CA THR A 268 -26.97 -0.56 9.56
C THR A 268 -26.87 0.35 8.35
N SER A 269 -28.00 0.93 7.92
CA SER A 269 -28.09 1.81 6.74
C SER A 269 -27.59 1.16 5.44
N VAL A 270 -27.81 -0.15 5.32
CA VAL A 270 -27.39 -0.95 4.16
C VAL A 270 -28.34 -0.75 2.98
N SER A 271 -27.78 -0.48 1.80
CA SER A 271 -28.54 -0.43 0.56
C SER A 271 -28.78 -1.83 0.00
N LEU A 272 -30.04 -2.14 -0.31
CA LEU A 272 -30.43 -3.43 -0.90
C LEU A 272 -29.85 -3.68 -2.31
N GLN A 273 -29.35 -2.63 -2.97
CA GLN A 273 -28.80 -2.72 -4.32
C GLN A 273 -27.41 -3.36 -4.37
N ASN A 274 -26.65 -3.32 -3.26
CA ASN A 274 -25.24 -3.75 -3.19
C ASN A 274 -25.02 -4.90 -2.19
N LEU A 275 -26.03 -5.76 -1.99
CA LEU A 275 -25.91 -6.85 -1.02
C LEU A 275 -24.95 -7.95 -1.48
N PRO A 276 -24.03 -8.41 -0.62
CA PRO A 276 -23.28 -9.65 -0.82
C PRO A 276 -24.23 -10.85 -0.95
N ALA A 277 -23.76 -11.92 -1.61
CA ALA A 277 -24.57 -13.08 -1.98
C ALA A 277 -25.33 -13.74 -0.81
N TRP A 278 -24.74 -13.82 0.39
CA TRP A 278 -25.44 -14.29 1.60
C TRP A 278 -25.47 -13.20 2.66
N SER A 279 -26.59 -12.50 2.75
CA SER A 279 -26.82 -11.46 3.75
C SER A 279 -28.06 -11.77 4.57
N VAL A 280 -27.97 -11.61 5.89
CA VAL A 280 -29.10 -11.73 6.81
C VAL A 280 -29.39 -10.37 7.43
N VAL A 281 -30.67 -10.09 7.63
CA VAL A 281 -31.14 -8.95 8.41
C VAL A 281 -31.90 -9.45 9.63
N ASN A 282 -31.55 -8.92 10.79
CA ASN A 282 -32.25 -9.17 12.04
C ASN A 282 -32.75 -7.86 12.61
N ASN A 283 -33.92 -7.87 13.26
CA ASN A 283 -34.37 -6.71 14.01
C ASN A 283 -33.92 -6.83 15.46
N ALA A 284 -33.09 -5.89 15.92
CA ALA A 284 -32.74 -5.75 17.33
C ALA A 284 -33.23 -4.39 17.83
N SER A 285 -34.26 -4.41 18.69
CA SER A 285 -34.76 -3.21 19.36
C SER A 285 -35.18 -2.09 18.39
N GLY A 286 -35.79 -2.45 17.25
CA GLY A 286 -36.25 -1.50 16.24
C GLY A 286 -35.20 -1.13 15.19
N VAL A 287 -33.98 -1.65 15.29
CA VAL A 287 -32.89 -1.42 14.33
C VAL A 287 -32.69 -2.66 13.46
N LEU A 288 -32.56 -2.44 12.15
CA LEU A 288 -32.23 -3.49 11.19
C LEU A 288 -30.71 -3.72 11.19
N CYS A 289 -30.29 -4.82 11.80
CA CYS A 289 -28.91 -5.28 11.88
C CYS A 289 -28.61 -6.20 10.70
N TRP A 290 -27.70 -5.78 9.83
CA TRP A 290 -27.26 -6.53 8.68
C TRP A 290 -25.94 -7.22 8.98
N SER A 291 -25.83 -8.49 8.59
CA SER A 291 -24.59 -9.25 8.58
C SER A 291 -24.55 -10.06 7.30
N SER A 292 -23.34 -10.28 6.79
CA SER A 292 -23.13 -11.12 5.62
C SER A 292 -22.24 -12.29 5.97
N ASP A 293 -22.29 -13.32 5.15
CA ASP A 293 -21.37 -14.42 5.12
C ASP A 293 -20.97 -14.64 3.66
N PHE A 294 -19.69 -14.87 3.41
CA PHE A 294 -19.21 -15.02 2.03
C PHE A 294 -19.05 -16.50 1.62
N ASP A 295 -19.36 -17.45 2.50
CA ASP A 295 -19.26 -18.91 2.29
C ASP A 295 -17.91 -19.37 1.75
N LEU A 296 -16.83 -18.72 2.19
CA LEU A 296 -15.52 -18.94 1.57
C LEU A 296 -14.82 -20.21 2.07
N GLY A 297 -15.45 -21.02 2.93
CA GLY A 297 -14.89 -22.24 3.51
C GLY A 297 -14.25 -22.03 4.89
N SER A 298 -13.87 -23.13 5.56
CA SER A 298 -13.42 -23.10 6.96
C SER A 298 -12.04 -22.50 7.19
N ASP A 299 -11.23 -22.54 6.15
CA ASP A 299 -9.83 -22.10 6.19
C ASP A 299 -9.71 -20.64 5.73
N VAL A 300 -10.86 -19.99 5.47
CA VAL A 300 -10.97 -18.65 4.92
C VAL A 300 -11.75 -17.73 5.87
N PRO A 301 -11.08 -16.93 6.74
CA PRO A 301 -11.63 -15.77 7.39
C PRO A 301 -12.55 -14.94 6.48
N ASP A 302 -13.75 -14.75 7.00
CA ASP A 302 -14.84 -14.10 6.30
C ASP A 302 -14.66 -12.57 6.37
N PRO A 303 -14.73 -11.83 5.23
CA PRO A 303 -14.60 -10.37 5.20
C PRO A 303 -15.58 -9.62 6.11
N ALA A 304 -16.72 -10.22 6.45
CA ALA A 304 -17.69 -9.72 7.41
C ALA A 304 -17.39 -10.18 8.85
N GLN A 305 -16.16 -10.55 9.17
CA GLN A 305 -15.62 -10.62 10.53
C GLN A 305 -14.96 -9.30 10.86
N VAL A 306 -15.12 -8.82 12.09
CA VAL A 306 -14.52 -7.56 12.52
C VAL A 306 -12.99 -7.67 12.42
N HIS A 307 -12.36 -6.70 11.75
CA HIS A 307 -10.91 -6.71 11.59
C HIS A 307 -10.19 -6.53 12.92
N ASP A 308 -9.07 -7.24 13.08
CA ASP A 308 -8.13 -6.98 14.17
C ASP A 308 -7.67 -5.51 14.13
N GLY A 309 -7.43 -4.93 15.30
CA GLY A 309 -7.12 -3.49 15.45
C GLY A 309 -8.35 -2.60 15.57
N THR A 310 -9.55 -3.07 15.22
CA THR A 310 -10.79 -2.27 15.37
C THR A 310 -11.07 -1.99 16.84
N ALA A 311 -11.32 -0.74 17.18
CA ALA A 311 -11.62 -0.36 18.56
C ALA A 311 -12.97 -0.93 19.02
N CYS A 312 -12.96 -1.71 20.10
CA CYS A 312 -14.15 -2.36 20.67
C CYS A 312 -14.57 -1.78 22.03
N GLY A 313 -13.88 -0.75 22.49
CA GLY A 313 -14.16 -0.05 23.74
C GLY A 313 -13.09 0.98 24.05
N GLU A 314 -13.25 1.71 25.16
CA GLU A 314 -12.22 2.64 25.61
C GLU A 314 -10.92 1.90 25.91
N LYS A 315 -9.82 2.30 25.25
CA LYS A 315 -8.50 1.66 25.35
C LYS A 315 -8.47 0.17 24.98
N LYS A 316 -9.42 -0.29 24.15
CA LYS A 316 -9.54 -1.70 23.75
C LYS A 316 -9.64 -1.87 22.25
N ALA A 317 -9.10 -2.98 21.75
CA ALA A 317 -9.14 -3.35 20.35
C ALA A 317 -9.45 -4.84 20.17
N CYS A 318 -10.00 -5.18 19.01
CA CYS A 318 -10.20 -6.56 18.61
C CYS A 318 -8.87 -7.21 18.23
N VAL A 319 -8.57 -8.36 18.83
CA VAL A 319 -7.45 -9.22 18.45
C VAL A 319 -7.92 -10.66 18.55
N GLY A 320 -7.93 -11.39 17.43
CA GLY A 320 -8.27 -12.81 17.42
C GLY A 320 -9.68 -13.12 17.95
N PHE A 321 -10.67 -12.32 17.54
CA PHE A 321 -12.07 -12.36 17.99
C PHE A 321 -12.31 -11.99 19.46
N GLU A 322 -11.31 -11.43 20.16
CA GLU A 322 -11.45 -10.99 21.54
C GLU A 322 -11.25 -9.48 21.65
N CYS A 323 -12.14 -8.83 22.41
CA CYS A 323 -11.98 -7.43 22.79
C CYS A 323 -11.01 -7.33 23.97
N VAL A 324 -9.76 -6.99 23.67
CA VAL A 324 -8.64 -6.94 24.62
C VAL A 324 -8.10 -5.52 24.78
N ASP A 325 -7.18 -5.31 25.72
CA ASP A 325 -6.51 -4.01 25.86
C ASP A 325 -5.70 -3.67 24.60
N ALA A 326 -5.78 -2.42 24.15
CA ALA A 326 -5.13 -1.98 22.91
C ALA A 326 -3.59 -2.13 22.92
N SER A 327 -2.96 -2.26 24.11
CA SER A 327 -1.54 -2.59 24.22
C SER A 327 -1.16 -3.93 23.55
N HIS A 328 -2.12 -4.84 23.36
CA HIS A 328 -1.90 -6.11 22.66
C HIS A 328 -1.70 -5.96 21.15
N LEU A 329 -1.92 -4.76 20.58
CA LEU A 329 -1.67 -4.48 19.15
C LEU A 329 -0.18 -4.37 18.81
N GLY A 330 0.71 -4.46 19.79
CA GLY A 330 2.16 -4.46 19.57
C GLY A 330 2.79 -3.08 19.47
N TYR A 331 2.08 -2.03 19.90
CA TYR A 331 2.65 -0.69 19.97
C TYR A 331 3.77 -0.62 21.00
N SER A 332 5.00 -0.37 20.53
CA SER A 332 6.21 -0.44 21.36
C SER A 332 7.08 0.83 21.28
N CYS A 333 6.56 1.91 20.71
CA CYS A 333 7.31 3.14 20.52
C CYS A 333 6.88 4.25 21.48
N ASP A 334 7.81 4.70 22.32
CA ASP A 334 7.66 5.98 23.03
C ASP A 334 8.13 7.12 22.10
N VAL A 335 7.17 7.79 21.44
CA VAL A 335 7.45 8.88 20.49
C VAL A 335 8.19 10.04 21.15
N LYS A 336 7.93 10.33 22.44
CA LYS A 336 8.58 11.41 23.19
C LYS A 336 10.07 11.17 23.30
N GLN A 337 10.44 9.96 23.71
CA GLN A 337 11.83 9.61 23.93
C GLN A 337 12.56 9.27 22.63
N LYS A 338 11.90 8.57 21.72
CA LYS A 338 12.53 8.03 20.51
C LYS A 338 12.58 9.01 19.35
N CYS A 339 11.49 9.74 19.15
CA CYS A 339 11.33 10.68 18.03
C CYS A 339 11.22 12.14 18.49
N ASN A 340 11.54 12.44 19.77
CA ASN A 340 11.58 13.79 20.33
C ASN A 340 10.28 14.59 20.12
N ASP A 341 9.12 13.92 20.09
CA ASP A 341 7.80 14.51 19.74
C ASP A 341 7.73 15.20 18.36
N ASN A 342 8.74 14.98 17.52
CA ASN A 342 8.91 15.64 16.22
C ASN A 342 8.69 14.68 15.05
N GLY A 343 7.97 13.59 15.26
CA GLY A 343 7.70 12.57 14.26
C GLY A 343 6.84 11.44 14.81
N MET A 344 6.74 10.34 14.06
CA MET A 344 6.03 9.13 14.46
C MET A 344 6.87 7.90 14.18
N CYS A 345 6.64 6.80 14.91
CA CYS A 345 7.28 5.53 14.60
C CYS A 345 6.57 4.80 13.47
N ASN A 346 7.34 4.36 12.47
CA ASN A 346 6.85 3.46 11.45
C ASN A 346 6.83 1.99 11.92
N ASN A 347 6.30 1.11 11.10
CA ASN A 347 6.18 -0.34 11.33
C ASN A 347 7.53 -1.07 11.47
N ASN A 348 8.63 -0.49 11.00
CA ASN A 348 10.00 -1.01 11.23
C ASN A 348 10.58 -0.53 12.57
N GLY A 349 9.86 0.31 13.30
CA GLY A 349 10.31 0.89 14.55
C GLY A 349 11.28 2.06 14.39
N ASN A 350 11.38 2.68 13.22
CA ASN A 350 12.18 3.90 13.01
C ASN A 350 11.30 5.15 13.02
N CYS A 351 11.89 6.32 13.29
CA CYS A 351 11.14 7.57 13.26
C CYS A 351 10.98 8.10 11.84
N HIS A 352 9.75 8.41 11.49
CA HIS A 352 9.39 9.27 10.37
C HIS A 352 9.20 10.70 10.90
N CYS A 353 10.14 11.58 10.61
CA CYS A 353 10.20 12.94 11.15
C CYS A 353 9.29 13.90 10.39
N ASN A 354 8.69 14.82 11.14
CA ASN A 354 7.95 15.95 10.60
C ASN A 354 8.89 16.91 9.86
N SER A 355 8.32 17.68 8.93
CA SER A 355 9.05 18.77 8.28
C SER A 355 9.66 19.72 9.32
N GLY A 356 10.94 20.07 9.13
CA GLY A 356 11.73 20.82 10.10
C GLY A 356 12.69 19.94 10.93
N TRP A 357 12.55 18.61 10.89
CA TRP A 357 13.37 17.69 11.71
C TRP A 357 14.03 16.58 10.88
N ALA A 358 15.23 16.16 11.26
CA ALA A 358 16.01 15.15 10.56
C ALA A 358 15.90 13.76 11.22
N PRO A 359 15.75 12.66 10.46
CA PRO A 359 15.94 11.31 10.97
C PRO A 359 17.40 11.09 11.42
N PRO A 360 17.70 10.09 12.28
CA PRO A 360 16.80 9.00 12.71
C PRO A 360 16.00 9.29 13.99
N PHE A 361 16.28 10.36 14.73
CA PHE A 361 15.67 10.63 16.05
C PHE A 361 14.79 11.89 16.09
N CYS A 362 14.73 12.67 15.00
CA CYS A 362 13.99 13.93 14.92
C CYS A 362 14.39 14.96 16.00
N ASN A 363 15.66 14.97 16.41
CA ASN A 363 16.21 15.90 17.42
C ASN A 363 17.06 17.03 16.83
N ARG A 364 17.27 17.02 15.51
CA ARG A 364 18.05 18.03 14.79
C ARG A 364 17.19 18.63 13.69
N SER A 365 17.46 19.88 13.35
CA SER A 365 16.81 20.52 12.22
C SER A 365 17.08 19.75 10.92
N GLY A 366 16.04 19.58 10.12
CA GLY A 366 16.11 18.85 8.86
C GLY A 366 14.84 19.02 8.05
N TYR A 367 14.65 18.15 7.07
CA TYR A 367 13.57 18.29 6.10
C TYR A 367 12.45 17.25 6.24
N GLY A 368 12.48 16.41 7.28
CA GLY A 368 11.54 15.31 7.49
C GLY A 368 11.93 14.01 6.79
N GLY A 369 11.02 13.04 6.83
CA GLY A 369 11.19 11.70 6.27
C GLY A 369 11.75 10.69 7.26
N SER A 370 12.11 9.51 6.78
CA SER A 370 12.63 8.41 7.59
C SER A 370 13.90 7.83 6.96
N VAL A 371 14.67 7.10 7.76
CA VAL A 371 15.73 6.22 7.22
C VAL A 371 15.16 5.15 6.28
N ASP A 372 13.89 4.81 6.41
CA ASP A 372 13.22 3.78 5.60
C ASP A 372 12.47 4.36 4.38
N SER A 373 12.04 5.62 4.43
CA SER A 373 11.17 6.23 3.42
C SER A 373 11.83 7.38 2.65
N GLY A 374 13.15 7.54 2.77
CA GLY A 374 13.93 8.58 2.10
C GLY A 374 13.80 9.98 2.73
N PRO A 375 14.63 10.95 2.29
CA PRO A 375 14.53 12.33 2.76
C PRO A 375 13.28 13.00 2.17
N ALA A 376 12.51 13.76 2.94
CA ALA A 376 11.27 14.38 2.44
C ALA A 376 11.47 15.72 1.68
N HIS A 377 12.67 15.99 1.16
CA HIS A 377 12.98 17.26 0.50
C HIS A 377 14.09 17.14 -0.55
N ILE A 378 13.90 17.91 -1.62
CA ILE A 378 14.87 18.05 -2.71
C ILE A 378 15.91 19.09 -2.32
N ASP A 379 17.14 18.66 -2.06
CA ASP A 379 18.23 19.60 -1.76
C ASP A 379 18.57 20.48 -2.98
N THR A 380 18.22 21.77 -2.90
CA THR A 380 18.52 22.77 -3.93
C THR A 380 19.80 23.55 -3.65
N SER A 381 20.51 23.28 -2.54
CA SER A 381 21.65 24.08 -2.08
C SER A 381 22.75 24.21 -3.12
N LEU A 382 23.03 23.14 -3.88
CA LEU A 382 24.01 23.17 -4.96
C LEU A 382 23.58 24.09 -6.10
N ARG A 383 22.32 23.99 -6.54
CA ARG A 383 21.76 24.83 -7.60
C ARG A 383 21.80 26.29 -7.18
N ASP A 384 21.32 26.58 -5.98
CA ASP A 384 21.22 27.93 -5.45
C ASP A 384 22.64 28.51 -5.25
N GLY A 385 23.59 27.69 -4.79
CA GLY A 385 25.01 28.04 -4.70
C GLY A 385 25.64 28.35 -6.06
N LEU A 386 25.36 27.55 -7.10
CA LEU A 386 25.82 27.81 -8.47
C LEU A 386 25.22 29.10 -9.04
N LEU A 387 23.92 29.35 -8.81
CA LEU A 387 23.27 30.58 -9.24
C LEU A 387 23.91 31.81 -8.58
N ILE A 388 24.14 31.76 -7.26
CA ILE A 388 24.86 32.83 -6.54
C ILE A 388 26.28 33.00 -7.09
N PHE A 389 26.98 31.90 -7.34
CA PHE A 389 28.34 31.96 -7.88
C PHE A 389 28.38 32.61 -9.27
N PHE A 390 27.54 32.16 -10.21
CA PHE A 390 27.56 32.65 -11.59
C PHE A 390 26.94 34.04 -11.77
N PHE A 391 25.90 34.39 -11.02
CA PHE A 391 25.19 35.66 -11.17
C PHE A 391 25.67 36.77 -10.22
N LEU A 392 26.36 36.43 -9.13
CA LEU A 392 26.82 37.41 -8.15
C LEU A 392 28.34 37.39 -7.98
N VAL A 393 28.94 36.24 -7.68
CA VAL A 393 30.39 36.18 -7.38
C VAL A 393 31.23 36.39 -8.64
N LEU A 394 30.96 35.66 -9.72
CA LEU A 394 31.73 35.71 -10.96
C LEU A 394 31.71 37.11 -11.61
N PRO A 395 30.56 37.81 -11.75
CA PRO A 395 30.53 39.16 -12.30
C PRO A 395 31.29 40.16 -11.44
N ILE A 396 31.20 40.06 -10.11
CA ILE A 396 31.97 40.92 -9.19
C ILE A 396 33.46 40.72 -9.40
N VAL A 397 33.94 39.47 -9.45
CA VAL A 397 35.35 39.13 -9.70
C VAL A 397 35.80 39.69 -11.05
N ILE A 398 35.03 39.53 -12.12
CA ILE A 398 35.35 40.08 -13.44
C ILE A 398 35.47 41.61 -13.38
N VAL A 399 34.51 42.30 -12.77
CA VAL A 399 34.54 43.77 -12.61
C VAL A 399 35.75 44.21 -11.78
N THR A 400 36.09 43.48 -10.71
CA THR A 400 37.27 43.81 -9.89
C THR A 400 38.57 43.64 -10.68
N VAL A 401 38.72 42.53 -11.41
CA VAL A 401 39.89 42.28 -12.26
C VAL A 401 40.00 43.34 -13.35
N LEU A 402 38.91 43.69 -14.02
CA LEU A 402 38.88 44.76 -15.02
C LEU A 402 39.24 46.13 -14.42
N ALA A 403 38.76 46.44 -13.21
CA ALA A 403 39.10 47.67 -12.50
C ALA A 403 40.60 47.72 -12.14
N VAL A 404 41.20 46.58 -11.76
CA VAL A 404 42.64 46.47 -11.50
C VAL A 404 43.45 46.63 -12.79
N ILE A 405 43.09 45.97 -13.88
CA ILE A 405 43.78 46.08 -15.18
C ILE A 405 43.66 47.50 -15.75
N LYS A 406 42.48 48.12 -15.65
CA LYS A 406 42.23 49.49 -16.14
C LYS A 406 42.60 50.56 -15.12
N ARG A 407 43.22 50.22 -13.99
CA ARG A 407 43.56 51.15 -12.90
C ARG A 407 44.29 52.40 -13.39
N ASP A 408 45.25 52.27 -14.31
CA ASP A 408 46.01 53.42 -14.83
C ASP A 408 45.23 54.26 -15.85
N ALA A 409 44.28 53.66 -16.57
CA ALA A 409 43.37 54.37 -17.46
C ALA A 409 42.27 55.11 -16.66
N ILE A 410 41.76 54.48 -15.60
CA ILE A 410 40.77 55.05 -14.67
C ILE A 410 41.39 56.22 -13.89
N LYS A 411 42.60 56.05 -13.35
CA LYS A 411 43.37 57.14 -12.71
C LYS A 411 43.61 58.30 -13.65
N ARG A 412 44.02 58.06 -14.91
CA ARG A 412 44.19 59.13 -15.92
C ARG A 412 42.89 59.89 -16.22
N LYS A 413 41.74 59.21 -16.22
CA LYS A 413 40.42 59.84 -16.44
C LYS A 413 39.96 60.68 -15.24
N PHE A 414 40.22 60.22 -14.01
CA PHE A 414 39.93 60.97 -12.79
C PHE A 414 40.88 62.17 -12.57
N CYS A 415 42.19 62.02 -12.84
CA CYS A 415 43.14 63.15 -12.77
C CYS A 415 42.88 64.23 -13.83
N ARG A 416 42.36 63.87 -15.01
CA ARG A 416 41.93 64.87 -16.02
C ARG A 416 40.72 65.69 -15.60
N LYS A 417 39.86 65.15 -14.72
CA LYS A 417 38.68 65.87 -14.19
C LYS A 417 39.07 66.85 -13.07
N SER A 418 40.11 66.53 -12.29
CA SER A 418 40.65 67.41 -11.23
C SER A 418 41.45 68.62 -11.72
N ARG A 419 41.85 68.68 -13.01
CA ARG A 419 42.54 69.84 -13.62
C ARG A 419 41.60 70.79 -14.38
N ARG A 420 40.28 70.57 -14.30
CA ARG A 420 39.24 71.35 -15.00
C ARG A 420 38.28 72.08 -14.05
N GLN A 421 38.54 72.03 -12.75
CA GLN A 421 38.17 73.06 -11.77
C GLN A 421 39.45 73.81 -11.42
#